data_AF-A0AB40CC50-F1
#
_entry.id   AF-A0AB40CC50-F1
#
_cell.length_a   1.000
_cell.length_b   1.000
_cell.length_c   1.000
_cell.angle_alpha   90.00
_cell.angle_beta   90.00
_cell.angle_gamma   90.00
#
_symmetry.space_group_name_H-M   'P 1'
#
loop_
_entity.id
_entity.type
_entity.pdbx_description
1 polymer ?
#
loop_
_entity_poly.entity_id
_entity_poly.type
_entity_poly.pdbx_seq_one_letter_code
_entity_poly.pdbx_strand_id
1 'polypeptide(L)'
;MAAALLIRLRCSSILSRPSSSISIRSLSSTHNAPPPSRRHPPPPPHDFSSSCAFLGSWEKPDDPRVAQARLDHLRKDYKRQVKQLRREYAHDVELLRVEKQRKDEARREAARLANEQRRAAKAAAAETRAAERIAFQEEFRQTLLKERAEKLELWRARELQREKKKAEQKELLLRQSSMWVAEEKSEKRILDAITAITAL
;
A
#
# COMPACT_ATOMS: atom_id res chain seq x y z
N MET A 1 44.91 0.30 -0.26
CA MET A 1 43.95 1.21 0.38
C MET A 1 43.56 2.27 -0.63
N ALA A 2 42.50 2.03 -1.40
CA ALA A 2 42.07 2.91 -2.49
C ALA A 2 40.95 3.83 -2.02
N ALA A 3 41.20 5.14 -1.97
CA ALA A 3 40.23 6.16 -1.64
C ALA A 3 39.41 6.52 -2.89
N ALA A 4 38.13 6.18 -2.89
CA ALA A 4 37.19 6.56 -3.93
C ALA A 4 36.66 7.98 -3.67
N LEU A 5 37.15 8.95 -4.46
CA LEU A 5 36.63 10.31 -4.56
C LEU A 5 35.32 10.31 -5.37
N LEU A 6 34.20 10.56 -4.69
CA LEU A 6 32.89 10.79 -5.33
C LEU A 6 32.79 12.23 -5.82
N ILE A 7 32.85 12.39 -7.14
CA ILE A 7 32.62 13.64 -7.87
C ILE A 7 31.12 13.99 -7.79
N ARG A 8 30.79 15.09 -7.12
CA ARG A 8 29.45 15.71 -7.16
C ARG A 8 29.33 16.55 -8.43
N LEU A 9 28.63 16.04 -9.45
CA LEU A 9 28.16 16.88 -10.55
C LEU A 9 26.95 17.70 -10.11
N ARG A 10 27.14 19.01 -9.99
CA ARG A 10 26.07 20.01 -9.88
C ARG A 10 25.41 20.16 -11.25
N CYS A 11 24.17 19.70 -11.40
CA CYS A 11 23.33 20.11 -12.52
C CYS A 11 22.89 21.57 -12.31
N SER A 12 23.52 22.48 -13.04
CA SER A 12 23.04 23.84 -13.28
C SER A 12 22.38 23.86 -14.66
N SER A 13 21.07 23.66 -14.72
CA SER A 13 20.30 23.85 -15.95
C SER A 13 19.48 25.13 -15.84
N ILE A 14 20.00 26.13 -16.55
CA ILE A 14 19.50 27.46 -16.85
C ILE A 14 18.08 27.35 -17.43
N LEU A 15 17.12 28.00 -16.79
CA LEU A 15 15.78 28.18 -17.33
C LEU A 15 15.85 29.18 -18.50
N SER A 16 15.92 28.64 -19.71
CA SER A 16 15.70 29.36 -20.96
C SER A 16 14.23 29.77 -21.05
N ARG A 17 13.99 31.07 -21.20
CA ARG A 17 12.67 31.68 -21.33
C ARG A 17 12.34 31.79 -22.82
N PRO A 18 11.32 31.10 -23.36
CA PRO A 18 10.93 31.34 -24.74
C PRO A 18 10.18 32.68 -24.83
N SER A 19 10.71 33.56 -25.68
CA SER A 19 10.08 34.80 -26.13
C SER A 19 8.83 34.44 -26.94
N SER A 20 7.64 34.70 -26.40
CA SER A 20 6.39 34.60 -27.14
C SER A 20 6.05 35.94 -27.78
N SER A 21 6.11 35.94 -29.12
CA SER A 21 5.60 37.00 -29.98
C SER A 21 4.15 37.35 -29.63
N ILE A 22 3.92 38.59 -29.20
CA ILE A 22 2.58 39.13 -28.96
C ILE A 22 1.94 39.39 -30.33
N SER A 23 1.05 38.48 -30.75
CA SER A 23 0.15 38.73 -31.87
C SER A 23 -1.02 39.57 -31.36
N ILE A 24 -1.06 40.84 -31.77
CA ILE A 24 -2.12 41.78 -31.39
C ILE A 24 -3.36 41.43 -32.22
N ARG A 25 -4.24 40.59 -31.68
CA ARG A 25 -5.57 40.34 -32.25
C ARG A 25 -6.54 41.37 -31.66
N SER A 26 -7.09 42.23 -32.51
CA SER A 26 -8.09 43.22 -32.12
C SER A 26 -9.32 42.52 -31.53
N LEU A 27 -9.71 42.89 -30.31
CA LEU A 27 -10.94 42.41 -29.68
C LEU A 27 -12.10 43.34 -30.08
N SER A 28 -12.90 42.89 -31.04
CA SER A 28 -14.24 43.44 -31.25
C SER A 28 -15.12 43.02 -30.09
N SER A 29 -15.69 44.03 -29.43
CA SER A 29 -16.63 43.91 -28.31
C SER A 29 -17.87 43.10 -28.70
N THR A 30 -18.01 41.91 -28.11
CA THR A 30 -19.30 41.23 -27.99
C THR A 30 -19.69 41.22 -26.52
N HIS A 31 -20.52 42.19 -26.18
CA HIS A 31 -21.31 42.28 -24.96
C HIS A 31 -22.24 41.06 -24.90
N ASN A 32 -21.82 40.00 -24.21
CA ASN A 32 -22.65 38.98 -23.53
C ASN A 32 -21.80 37.74 -23.19
N ALA A 33 -20.69 37.95 -22.47
CA ALA A 33 -20.02 36.87 -21.77
C ALA A 33 -20.51 36.86 -20.31
N PRO A 34 -20.98 35.71 -19.76
CA PRO A 34 -21.34 35.61 -18.35
C PRO A 34 -20.10 35.91 -17.48
N PRO A 35 -20.27 36.60 -16.34
CA PRO A 35 -19.14 37.02 -15.50
C PRO A 35 -18.34 35.79 -15.03
N PRO A 36 -17.00 35.87 -14.96
CA PRO A 36 -16.18 34.78 -14.47
C PRO A 36 -16.60 34.44 -13.04
N SER A 37 -16.94 33.16 -12.80
CA SER A 37 -17.27 32.63 -11.48
C SER A 37 -16.13 32.96 -10.51
N ARG A 38 -16.41 33.84 -9.53
CA ARG A 38 -15.45 34.16 -8.47
C ARG A 38 -15.26 32.89 -7.63
N ARG A 39 -14.07 32.29 -7.69
CA ARG A 39 -13.71 31.07 -6.93
C ARG A 39 -13.68 31.27 -5.41
N HIS A 40 -13.79 32.51 -4.93
CA HIS A 40 -13.80 32.85 -3.53
C HIS A 40 -14.94 33.81 -3.22
N PRO A 41 -15.67 33.60 -2.10
CA PRO A 41 -16.64 34.57 -1.63
C PRO A 41 -15.95 35.92 -1.37
N PRO A 42 -16.71 37.04 -1.45
CA PRO A 42 -16.19 38.34 -1.02
C PRO A 42 -15.63 38.21 0.41
N PRO A 43 -14.50 38.86 0.72
CA PRO A 43 -14.01 38.88 2.10
C PRO A 43 -15.13 39.41 3.00
N PRO A 44 -15.30 38.84 4.21
CA PRO A 44 -16.28 39.34 5.16
C PRO A 44 -16.04 40.84 5.40
N PRO A 45 -17.12 41.64 5.56
CA PRO A 45 -16.98 43.06 5.85
C PRO A 45 -16.09 43.23 7.09
N HIS A 46 -15.09 44.10 6.99
CA HIS A 46 -14.22 44.41 8.11
C HIS A 46 -15.01 45.27 9.11
N ASP A 47 -15.10 44.79 10.35
CA ASP A 47 -15.60 45.61 11.45
C ASP A 47 -14.54 46.66 11.78
N PHE A 48 -14.74 47.88 11.30
CA PHE A 48 -13.94 49.02 11.73
C PHE A 48 -14.23 49.31 13.21
N SER A 49 -13.19 49.60 13.98
CA SER A 49 -13.36 50.09 15.35
C SER A 49 -14.20 51.38 15.34
N SER A 50 -15.05 51.55 16.35
CA SER A 50 -15.82 52.78 16.56
C SER A 50 -14.94 54.02 16.56
N SER A 51 -15.49 55.16 16.14
CA SER A 51 -14.80 56.44 16.17
C SER A 51 -14.31 56.75 17.58
N CYS A 52 -13.01 57.05 17.71
CA CYS A 52 -12.42 57.34 19.01
C CYS A 52 -12.79 58.77 19.45
N ALA A 53 -13.69 58.90 20.42
CA ALA A 53 -14.13 60.18 20.97
C ALA A 53 -12.99 61.04 21.55
N PHE A 54 -11.84 60.42 21.87
CA PHE A 54 -10.68 61.08 22.45
C PHE A 54 -9.94 62.02 21.48
N LEU A 55 -9.99 61.74 20.16
CA LEU A 55 -9.23 62.52 19.16
C LEU A 55 -9.72 63.96 18.99
N GLY A 56 -10.88 64.33 19.55
CA GLY A 56 -11.47 65.68 19.49
C GLY A 56 -11.61 66.39 20.84
N SER A 57 -11.31 65.74 21.96
CA SER A 57 -11.54 66.30 23.31
C SER A 57 -10.33 67.08 23.86
N TRP A 58 -9.38 67.46 23.01
CA TRP A 58 -8.17 68.17 23.45
C TRP A 58 -8.36 69.68 23.41
N GLU A 59 -8.61 70.26 24.58
CA GLU A 59 -8.60 71.72 24.76
C GLU A 59 -7.18 72.22 25.03
N LYS A 60 -6.77 73.25 24.28
CA LYS A 60 -5.47 73.88 24.43
C LYS A 60 -5.42 74.64 25.77
N PRO A 61 -4.50 74.32 26.70
CA PRO A 61 -4.32 75.10 27.91
C PRO A 61 -3.69 76.46 27.62
N ASP A 62 -4.14 77.51 28.31
CA ASP A 62 -3.67 78.89 28.10
C ASP A 62 -2.25 79.12 28.63
N ASP A 63 -1.89 78.49 29.75
CA ASP A 63 -0.57 78.63 30.38
C ASP A 63 0.45 77.58 29.88
N PRO A 64 1.66 77.99 29.42
CA PRO A 64 2.65 77.08 28.83
C PRO A 64 3.20 76.05 29.83
N ARG A 65 3.35 76.45 31.11
CA ARG A 65 3.86 75.57 32.18
C ARG A 65 2.86 74.48 32.55
N VAL A 66 1.56 74.81 32.52
CA VAL A 66 0.47 73.86 32.78
C VAL A 66 0.32 72.88 31.62
N ALA A 67 0.42 73.37 30.38
CA ALA A 67 0.42 72.53 29.19
C ALA A 67 1.54 71.48 29.21
N GLN A 68 2.76 71.88 29.60
CA GLN A 68 3.89 70.96 29.71
C GLN A 68 3.67 69.90 30.79
N ALA A 69 3.19 70.28 31.97
CA ALA A 69 2.90 69.33 33.05
C ALA A 69 1.81 68.32 32.65
N ARG A 70 0.74 68.78 31.98
CA ARG A 70 -0.34 67.91 31.47
C ARG A 70 0.19 66.93 30.41
N LEU A 71 1.06 67.40 29.51
CA LEU A 71 1.69 66.55 28.50
C LEU A 71 2.62 65.49 29.11
N ASP A 72 3.42 65.87 30.10
CA ASP A 72 4.32 64.94 30.79
C ASP A 72 3.55 63.88 31.58
N HIS A 73 2.42 64.25 32.19
CA HIS A 73 1.52 63.30 32.84
C HIS A 73 0.96 62.29 31.83
N LEU A 74 0.43 62.76 30.70
CA LEU A 74 -0.09 61.88 29.64
C LEU A 74 0.98 60.95 29.08
N ARG A 75 2.19 61.46 28.83
CA ARG A 75 3.32 60.63 28.37
C ARG A 75 3.66 59.53 29.36
N LYS A 76 3.67 59.84 30.66
CA LYS A 76 3.93 58.86 31.73
C LYS A 76 2.82 57.82 31.81
N ASP A 77 1.56 58.24 31.77
CA ASP A 77 0.42 57.34 31.89
C ASP A 77 0.25 56.45 30.66
N TYR A 78 0.40 57.00 29.45
CA TYR A 78 0.43 56.20 28.23
C TYR A 78 1.57 55.19 28.26
N LYS A 79 2.77 55.60 28.68
CA LYS A 79 3.91 54.68 28.85
C LYS A 79 3.60 53.56 29.86
N ARG A 80 2.91 53.86 30.96
CA ARG A 80 2.48 52.87 31.96
C ARG A 80 1.43 51.91 31.39
N GLN A 81 0.38 52.43 30.77
CA GLN A 81 -0.69 51.65 30.13
C GLN A 81 -0.14 50.71 29.06
N VAL A 82 0.68 51.22 28.13
CA VAL A 82 1.30 50.39 27.08
C VAL A 82 2.24 49.34 27.68
N LYS A 83 2.97 49.68 28.75
CA LYS A 83 3.82 48.69 29.45
C LYS A 83 2.98 47.58 30.10
N GLN A 84 1.83 47.92 30.67
CA GLN A 84 0.89 46.95 31.23
C GLN A 84 0.28 46.06 30.13
N LEU A 85 -0.22 46.66 29.05
CA LEU A 85 -0.76 45.91 27.90
C LEU A 85 0.26 44.93 27.31
N ARG A 86 1.54 45.32 27.20
CA ARG A 86 2.59 44.41 26.73
C ARG A 86 2.82 43.22 27.67
N ARG A 87 2.65 43.41 28.98
CA ARG A 87 2.77 42.32 29.97
C ARG A 87 1.59 41.36 29.87
N GLU A 88 0.37 41.90 29.77
CA GLU A 88 -0.86 41.11 29.59
C GLU A 88 -0.78 40.30 28.30
N TYR A 89 -0.42 40.95 27.18
CA TYR A 89 -0.24 40.25 25.91
C TYR A 89 0.84 39.16 25.97
N ALA A 90 1.98 39.43 26.61
CA ALA A 90 3.03 38.42 26.77
C ALA A 90 2.54 37.21 27.57
N HIS A 91 1.75 37.45 28.61
CA HIS A 91 1.13 36.39 29.40
C HIS A 91 0.13 35.56 28.59
N ASP A 92 -0.76 36.22 27.83
CA ASP A 92 -1.76 35.53 27.01
C ASP A 92 -1.11 34.69 25.91
N VAL A 93 -0.05 35.21 25.29
CA VAL A 93 0.74 34.45 24.31
C VAL A 93 1.37 33.20 24.93
N GLU A 94 1.87 33.29 26.16
CA GLU A 94 2.46 32.15 26.86
C GLU A 94 1.40 31.11 27.27
N LEU A 95 0.21 31.55 27.70
CA LEU A 95 -0.92 30.64 27.94
C LEU A 95 -1.29 29.85 26.68
N LEU A 96 -1.45 30.54 25.54
CA LEU A 96 -1.74 29.89 24.26
C LEU A 96 -0.65 28.90 23.85
N ARG A 97 0.62 29.22 24.13
CA ARG A 97 1.76 28.32 23.88
C ARG A 97 1.65 27.05 24.72
N VAL A 98 1.38 27.17 26.02
CA VAL A 98 1.23 26.03 26.93
C VAL A 98 0.03 25.17 26.53
N GLU A 99 -1.11 25.77 26.18
CA GLU A 99 -2.27 25.03 25.68
C GLU A 99 -1.96 24.23 24.41
N LYS A 100 -1.22 24.86 23.48
CA LYS A 100 -0.80 24.19 22.25
C LYS A 100 0.10 23.00 22.56
N GLN A 101 1.06 23.16 23.48
CA GLN A 101 1.94 22.06 23.91
C GLN A 101 1.14 20.89 24.48
N ARG A 102 0.19 21.14 25.38
CA ARG A 102 -0.69 20.09 25.95
C ARG A 102 -1.49 19.36 24.87
N LYS A 103 -2.05 20.11 23.90
CA LYS A 103 -2.79 19.53 22.77
C LYS A 103 -1.87 18.67 21.89
N ASP A 104 -0.66 19.14 21.62
CA ASP A 104 0.32 18.42 20.80
C ASP A 104 0.83 17.17 21.50
N GLU A 105 1.01 17.20 22.82
CA GLU A 105 1.37 16.03 23.64
C GLU A 105 0.26 14.98 23.65
N ALA A 106 -0.98 15.40 23.90
CA ALA A 106 -2.14 14.51 23.85
C ALA A 106 -2.30 13.85 22.46
N ARG A 107 -2.09 14.62 21.38
CA ARG A 107 -2.10 14.09 20.01
C ARG A 107 -0.96 13.11 19.75
N ARG A 108 0.25 13.39 20.25
CA ARG A 108 1.42 12.51 20.13
C ARG A 108 1.18 11.17 20.84
N GLU A 109 0.67 11.19 22.06
CA GLU A 109 0.37 9.96 22.81
C GLU A 109 -0.77 9.17 22.17
N ALA A 110 -1.85 9.84 21.73
CA ALA A 110 -2.93 9.17 21.00
C ALA A 110 -2.43 8.49 19.70
N ALA A 111 -1.57 9.18 18.95
CA ALA A 111 -0.97 8.62 17.74
C ALA A 111 -0.04 7.43 18.04
N ARG A 112 0.71 7.49 19.15
CA ARG A 112 1.57 6.38 19.60
C ARG A 112 0.73 5.14 19.92
N LEU A 113 -0.30 5.27 20.74
CA LEU A 113 -1.19 4.16 21.10
C LEU A 113 -1.87 3.54 19.87
N ALA A 114 -2.38 4.38 18.96
CA ALA A 114 -2.99 3.88 17.71
C ALA A 114 -1.97 3.13 16.84
N ASN A 115 -0.72 3.59 16.78
CA ASN A 115 0.34 2.90 16.05
C ASN A 115 0.73 1.57 16.70
N GLU A 116 0.80 1.51 18.02
CA GLU A 116 1.05 0.27 18.78
C GLU A 116 -0.07 -0.74 18.53
N GLN A 117 -1.34 -0.32 18.58
CA GLN A 117 -2.48 -1.18 18.25
C GLN A 117 -2.43 -1.70 16.80
N ARG A 118 -2.11 -0.83 15.83
CA ARG A 118 -1.95 -1.24 14.42
C ARG A 118 -0.81 -2.24 14.24
N ARG A 119 0.31 -2.05 14.95
CA ARG A 119 1.44 -2.97 14.92
C ARG A 119 1.07 -4.32 15.53
N ALA A 120 0.40 -4.33 16.68
CA ALA A 120 -0.08 -5.54 17.33
C ALA A 120 -1.06 -6.32 16.43
N ALA A 121 -2.05 -5.63 15.84
CA ALA A 121 -2.98 -6.25 14.90
C ALA A 121 -2.26 -6.81 13.66
N LYS A 122 -1.27 -6.10 13.12
CA LYS A 122 -0.46 -6.57 12.00
C LYS A 122 0.41 -7.78 12.37
N ALA A 123 0.95 -7.82 13.58
CA ALA A 123 1.73 -8.94 14.08
C ALA A 123 0.86 -10.19 14.24
N ALA A 124 -0.30 -10.06 14.89
CA ALA A 124 -1.28 -11.16 15.01
C ALA A 124 -1.69 -11.70 13.62
N ALA A 125 -1.98 -10.81 12.66
CA ALA A 125 -2.32 -11.22 11.29
C ALA A 125 -1.12 -11.83 10.52
N ALA A 126 0.12 -11.54 10.92
CA ALA A 126 1.30 -12.16 10.33
C ALA A 126 1.54 -13.56 10.92
N GLU A 127 1.28 -13.74 12.22
CA GLU A 127 1.35 -15.04 12.90
C GLU A 127 0.31 -16.02 12.33
N THR A 128 -0.93 -15.58 12.12
CA THR A 128 -1.97 -16.44 11.50
C THR A 128 -1.56 -16.89 10.11
N ARG A 129 -1.05 -15.98 9.28
CA ARG A 129 -0.54 -16.32 7.94
C ARG A 129 0.70 -17.22 7.98
N ALA A 130 1.54 -17.08 9.00
CA ALA A 130 2.68 -17.97 9.17
C ALA A 130 2.22 -19.39 9.51
N ALA A 131 1.23 -19.53 10.39
CA ALA A 131 0.60 -20.81 10.70
C ALA A 131 -0.05 -21.44 9.46
N GLU A 132 -0.79 -20.66 8.66
CA GLU A 132 -1.38 -21.11 7.40
C GLU A 132 -0.31 -21.64 6.42
N ARG A 133 0.84 -20.96 6.31
CA ARG A 133 1.94 -21.42 5.44
C ARG A 133 2.55 -22.73 5.91
N ILE A 134 2.64 -22.95 7.23
CA ILE A 134 3.14 -24.21 7.80
C ILE A 134 2.13 -25.33 7.51
N ALA A 135 0.85 -25.10 7.80
CA ALA A 135 -0.21 -26.06 7.51
C ALA A 135 -0.23 -26.45 6.02
N PHE A 136 -0.13 -25.47 5.12
CA PHE A 136 -0.05 -25.71 3.69
C PHE A 136 1.15 -26.58 3.29
N GLN A 137 2.32 -26.35 3.90
CA GLN A 137 3.50 -27.19 3.64
C GLN A 137 3.33 -28.62 4.13
N GLU A 138 2.65 -28.82 5.26
CA GLU A 138 2.35 -30.14 5.80
C GLU A 138 1.36 -30.88 4.90
N GLU A 139 0.29 -30.22 4.47
CA GLU A 139 -0.66 -30.76 3.50
C GLU A 139 0.05 -31.16 2.20
N PHE A 140 0.93 -30.31 1.70
CA PHE A 140 1.74 -30.60 0.51
C PHE A 140 2.65 -31.82 0.69
N ARG A 141 3.21 -32.04 1.88
CA ARG A 141 3.99 -33.27 2.15
C ARG A 141 3.09 -34.49 2.20
N GLN A 142 1.91 -34.40 2.80
CA GLN A 142 0.96 -35.50 2.86
C GLN A 142 0.47 -35.91 1.47
N THR A 143 0.18 -34.95 0.58
CA THR A 143 -0.22 -35.26 -0.81
C THR A 143 0.90 -35.97 -1.56
N LEU A 144 2.17 -35.56 -1.40
CA LEU A 144 3.31 -36.26 -2.00
C LEU A 144 3.45 -37.71 -1.51
N LEU A 145 3.17 -37.99 -0.24
CA LEU A 145 3.20 -39.35 0.29
C LEU A 145 2.06 -40.21 -0.29
N LYS A 146 0.85 -39.65 -0.42
CA LYS A 146 -0.29 -40.33 -1.05
C LYS A 146 0.01 -40.68 -2.51
N GLU A 147 0.49 -39.71 -3.29
CA GLU A 147 0.90 -39.91 -4.69
C GLU A 147 1.96 -41.02 -4.85
N ARG A 148 2.94 -41.06 -3.94
CA ARG A 148 3.96 -42.14 -3.94
C ARG A 148 3.34 -43.50 -3.63
N ALA A 149 2.45 -43.57 -2.65
CA ALA A 149 1.76 -44.81 -2.29
C ALA A 149 0.89 -45.33 -3.45
N GLU A 150 0.10 -44.45 -4.08
CA GLU A 150 -0.72 -44.81 -5.24
C GLU A 150 0.13 -45.33 -6.40
N LYS A 151 1.26 -44.68 -6.70
CA LYS A 151 2.19 -45.17 -7.73
C LYS A 151 2.77 -46.55 -7.40
N LEU A 152 3.08 -46.81 -6.13
CA LEU A 152 3.56 -48.13 -5.69
C LEU A 152 2.48 -49.20 -5.85
N GLU A 153 1.23 -48.92 -5.47
CA GLU A 153 0.12 -49.86 -5.65
C GLU A 153 -0.16 -50.15 -7.13
N LEU A 154 -0.12 -49.11 -7.98
CA LEU A 154 -0.24 -49.27 -9.42
C LEU A 154 0.89 -50.16 -10.00
N TRP A 155 2.11 -50.01 -9.49
CA TRP A 155 3.24 -50.86 -9.89
C TRP A 155 3.04 -52.32 -9.48
N ARG A 156 2.62 -52.58 -8.24
CA ARG A 156 2.32 -53.94 -7.75
C ARG A 156 1.19 -54.58 -8.56
N ALA A 157 0.13 -53.84 -8.84
CA ALA A 157 -0.98 -54.33 -9.67
C ALA A 157 -0.50 -54.69 -11.09
N ARG A 158 0.38 -53.87 -11.69
CA ARG A 158 0.98 -54.16 -12.99
C ARG A 158 1.90 -55.38 -12.96
N GLU A 159 2.64 -55.61 -11.89
CA GLU A 159 3.45 -56.83 -11.71
C GLU A 159 2.58 -58.07 -11.65
N LEU A 160 1.55 -58.06 -10.80
CA LEU A 160 0.59 -59.15 -10.69
C LEU A 160 -0.07 -59.47 -12.04
N GLN A 161 -0.46 -58.44 -12.80
CA GLN A 161 -1.02 -58.62 -14.14
C GLN A 161 -0.01 -59.21 -15.14
N ARG A 162 1.26 -58.82 -15.06
CA ARG A 162 2.33 -59.43 -15.89
C ARG A 162 2.53 -60.90 -15.54
N GLU A 163 2.51 -61.25 -14.26
CA GLU A 163 2.65 -62.63 -13.80
C GLU A 163 1.45 -63.50 -14.23
N LYS A 164 0.22 -62.99 -14.07
CA LYS A 164 -0.99 -63.67 -14.56
C LYS A 164 -0.93 -63.94 -16.05
N LYS A 165 -0.58 -62.93 -16.87
CA LYS A 165 -0.41 -63.10 -18.31
C LYS A 165 0.65 -64.14 -18.66
N LYS A 166 1.79 -64.15 -17.94
CA LYS A 166 2.83 -65.17 -18.13
C LYS A 166 2.33 -66.57 -17.75
N ALA A 167 1.56 -66.70 -16.67
CA ALA A 167 0.98 -67.97 -16.25
C ALA A 167 -0.05 -68.50 -17.24
N GLU A 168 -0.98 -67.63 -17.70
CA GLU A 168 -1.95 -67.94 -18.75
C GLU A 168 -1.27 -68.38 -20.05
N GLN A 169 -0.23 -67.66 -20.49
CA GLN A 169 0.56 -68.05 -21.67
C GLN A 169 1.24 -69.41 -21.49
N LYS A 170 1.87 -69.67 -20.33
CA LYS A 170 2.47 -70.97 -20.02
C LYS A 170 1.42 -72.08 -20.03
N GLU A 171 0.25 -71.84 -19.45
CA GLU A 171 -0.83 -72.82 -19.41
C GLU A 171 -1.38 -73.11 -20.83
N LEU A 172 -1.59 -72.07 -21.64
CA LEU A 172 -1.97 -72.22 -23.04
C LEU A 172 -0.93 -73.05 -23.81
N LEU A 173 0.36 -72.76 -23.62
CA LEU A 173 1.45 -73.54 -24.22
C LEU A 173 1.45 -74.99 -23.73
N LEU A 174 1.23 -75.25 -22.44
CA LEU A 174 1.14 -76.61 -21.90
C LEU A 174 -0.03 -77.38 -22.52
N ARG A 175 -1.23 -76.78 -22.57
CA ARG A 175 -2.42 -77.36 -23.22
C ARG A 175 -2.15 -77.66 -24.69
N GLN A 176 -1.61 -76.68 -25.44
CA GLN A 176 -1.23 -76.87 -26.83
C GLN A 176 -0.19 -77.98 -26.97
N SER A 177 0.89 -77.95 -26.20
CA SER A 177 2.00 -78.94 -26.24
C SER A 177 1.54 -80.37 -25.98
N SER A 178 0.51 -80.57 -25.15
CA SER A 178 -0.06 -81.90 -24.92
C SER A 178 -0.71 -82.52 -26.17
N MET A 179 -1.06 -81.69 -27.16
CA MET A 179 -1.51 -82.13 -28.48
C MET A 179 -0.36 -82.36 -29.48
N TRP A 180 0.87 -81.95 -29.15
CA TRP A 180 1.99 -82.06 -30.08
C TRP A 180 2.35 -83.53 -30.28
N VAL A 181 2.47 -83.90 -31.56
CA VAL A 181 2.79 -85.27 -31.96
C VAL A 181 4.30 -85.38 -32.04
N ALA A 182 4.88 -86.41 -31.42
CA ALA A 182 6.27 -86.76 -31.69
C ALA A 182 6.46 -87.01 -33.19
N GLU A 183 7.57 -86.56 -33.76
CA GLU A 183 7.82 -86.58 -35.21
C GLU A 183 7.62 -87.98 -35.81
N GLU A 184 8.11 -89.01 -35.11
CA GLU A 184 7.95 -90.43 -35.46
C GLU A 184 6.48 -90.94 -35.52
N LYS A 185 5.55 -90.24 -34.87
CA LYS A 185 4.12 -90.59 -34.81
C LYS A 185 3.23 -89.63 -35.61
N SER A 186 3.83 -88.61 -36.24
CA SER A 186 3.11 -87.55 -36.96
C SER A 186 2.42 -88.08 -38.22
N GLU A 187 3.13 -88.85 -39.05
CA GLU A 187 2.60 -89.46 -40.28
C GLU A 187 1.38 -90.36 -40.01
N LYS A 188 1.45 -91.17 -38.94
CA LYS A 188 0.34 -92.04 -38.52
C LYS A 188 -0.90 -91.23 -38.14
N ARG A 189 -0.73 -90.17 -37.35
CA ARG A 189 -1.84 -89.28 -36.97
C ARG A 189 -2.44 -88.53 -38.16
N ILE A 190 -1.64 -88.16 -39.16
CA ILE A 190 -2.12 -87.52 -40.40
C ILE A 190 -2.98 -88.50 -41.20
N LEU A 191 -2.53 -89.74 -41.36
CA LEU A 191 -3.30 -90.79 -42.06
C LEU A 191 -4.63 -91.10 -41.34
N ASP A 192 -4.62 -91.20 -40.01
CA ASP A 192 -5.83 -91.42 -39.21
C ASP A 192 -6.83 -90.23 -39.34
N ALA A 193 -6.34 -88.99 -39.40
CA ALA A 193 -7.18 -87.83 -39.60
C ALA A 193 -7.80 -87.79 -41.02
N ILE A 194 -7.02 -88.11 -42.05
CA ILE A 194 -7.51 -88.18 -43.43
C ILE A 194 -8.60 -89.26 -43.55
N THR A 195 -8.35 -90.44 -42.99
CA THR A 195 -9.31 -91.55 -43.03
C THR A 195 -10.60 -91.21 -42.26
N ALA A 196 -10.50 -90.56 -41.10
CA ALA A 196 -11.67 -90.08 -40.34
C ALA A 196 -12.50 -89.02 -41.08
N ILE A 197 -11.86 -88.14 -41.86
CA ILE A 197 -12.55 -87.13 -42.68
C ILE A 197 -13.25 -87.79 -43.87
N THR A 198 -12.63 -88.78 -44.50
CA THR A 198 -13.23 -89.52 -45.62
C THR A 198 -14.31 -90.53 -45.21
N ALA A 199 -14.45 -90.81 -43.91
CA ALA A 199 -15.47 -91.68 -43.34
C ALA A 199 -16.74 -90.93 -42.88
N LEU A 200 -16.77 -89.59 -43.02
CA LEU A 200 -17.95 -88.73 -42.96
C LEU A 200 -18.52 -88.52 -44.38
#